data_AF-A0A7X8WA39-F1
#
_entry.id   AF-A0A7X8WA39-F1
#
_cell.length_a   1.000
_cell.length_b   1.000
_cell.length_c   1.000
_cell.angle_alpha   90.00
_cell.angle_beta   90.00
_cell.angle_gamma   90.00
#
_symmetry.space_group_name_H-M   'P 1'
#
loop_
_entity.id
_entity.type
_entity.pdbx_description
1 polymer ?
#
loop_
_entity_poly.entity_id
_entity_poly.type
_entity_poly.pdbx_seq_one_letter_code
_entity_poly.pdbx_strand_id
1 'polypeptide(L)' 'RGDTCFSAYITERLTKDIENSVKYAAAAVSLKMETPGPFKGTREDVEAYIKEFYDI' A
#
# COMPACT_ATOMS: atom_id res chain seq x y z
N ARG A 1 3.85 -10.28 -5.06
CA ARG A 1 4.45 -8.95 -5.30
C ARG A 1 3.51 -8.11 -6.17
N GLY A 2 3.18 -8.54 -7.39
CA GLY A 2 2.20 -7.83 -8.24
C GLY A 2 0.75 -7.95 -7.76
N ASP A 3 0.34 -9.12 -7.27
CA ASP A 3 -0.99 -9.39 -6.71
C ASP A 3 -1.37 -8.40 -5.60
N THR A 4 -0.46 -8.15 -4.66
CA THR A 4 -0.67 -7.24 -3.53
C THR A 4 -0.82 -5.80 -4.00
N CYS A 5 0.04 -5.35 -4.92
CA CYS A 5 -0.01 -4.00 -5.49
C CYS A 5 -1.30 -3.76 -6.26
N PHE A 6 -1.67 -4.65 -7.19
CA PHE A 6 -2.88 -4.48 -8.00
C PHE A 6 -4.16 -4.61 -7.16
N SER A 7 -4.22 -5.55 -6.21
CA SER A 7 -5.37 -5.69 -5.33
C SER A 7 -5.55 -4.45 -4.46
N ALA A 8 -4.47 -3.91 -3.90
CA ALA A 8 -4.50 -2.67 -3.13
C ALA A 8 -4.95 -1.47 -3.99
N TYR A 9 -4.38 -1.31 -5.18
CA TYR A 9 -4.74 -0.21 -6.09
C TYR A 9 -6.22 -0.24 -6.48
N ILE A 10 -6.72 -1.39 -6.95
CA ILE A 10 -8.13 -1.50 -7.38
C ILE A 10 -9.07 -1.26 -6.20
N THR A 11 -8.72 -1.75 -5.01
CA THR A 11 -9.52 -1.54 -3.79
C THR A 11 -9.57 -0.06 -3.42
N GLU A 12 -8.43 0.64 -3.39
CA GLU A 12 -8.40 2.06 -3.08
C GLU A 12 -9.16 2.90 -4.12
N ARG A 13 -9.06 2.53 -5.40
CA ARG A 13 -9.76 3.24 -6.49
C ARG A 13 -11.28 3.23 -6.37
N LEU A 14 -11.87 2.35 -5.55
CA LEU A 14 -13.30 2.39 -5.24
C LEU A 14 -13.71 3.65 -4.48
N THR A 15 -12.79 4.28 -3.74
CA THR A 15 -13.09 5.41 -2.84
C THR A 15 -12.11 6.58 -2.88
N LYS A 16 -10.90 6.40 -3.44
CA LYS A 16 -9.81 7.39 -3.47
C LYS A 16 -9.44 7.75 -4.90
N ASP A 17 -8.88 8.94 -5.12
CA ASP A 17 -8.34 9.34 -6.43
C ASP A 17 -7.12 8.50 -6.85
N ILE A 18 -6.63 8.74 -8.07
CA ILE A 18 -5.51 7.99 -8.66
C ILE A 18 -4.24 8.15 -7.82
N GLU A 19 -3.90 9.37 -7.41
CA GLU A 19 -2.65 9.66 -6.71
C GLU A 19 -2.61 8.93 -5.37
N ASN A 20 -3.67 9.08 -4.57
CA ASN A 20 -3.79 8.44 -3.27
C ASN A 20 -3.83 6.91 -3.39
N SER A 21 -4.52 6.38 -4.42
CA SER A 21 -4.58 4.93 -4.64
C SER A 21 -3.23 4.33 -5.05
N VAL A 22 -2.45 5.03 -5.88
CA VAL A 22 -1.10 4.59 -6.28
C VAL A 22 -0.15 4.65 -5.08
N LYS A 23 -0.18 5.74 -4.29
CA LYS A 23 0.63 5.89 -3.07
C LYS A 23 0.36 4.74 -2.10
N TYR A 24 -0.90 4.42 -1.85
CA TYR A 24 -1.27 3.32 -0.95
C TYR A 24 -0.83 1.95 -1.48
N ALA A 25 -1.05 1.67 -2.76
CA ALA A 25 -0.64 0.40 -3.36
C ALA A 25 0.89 0.21 -3.32
N ALA A 26 1.64 1.29 -3.54
CA ALA A 26 3.09 1.31 -3.46
C ALA A 26 3.59 1.08 -2.02
N ALA A 27 2.99 1.72 -1.02
CA ALA A 27 3.30 1.48 0.39
C ALA A 27 2.99 0.03 0.80
N ALA A 28 1.78 -0.46 0.48
CA ALA A 28 1.33 -1.80 0.85
C ALA A 28 2.23 -2.89 0.26
N VAL A 29 2.62 -2.76 -1.01
CA VAL A 29 3.56 -3.71 -1.60
C VAL A 29 4.95 -3.55 -0.99
N SER A 30 5.45 -2.35 -0.72
CA SER A 30 6.77 -2.16 -0.10
C SER A 30 6.84 -2.82 1.28
N LEU A 31 5.85 -2.59 2.13
CA LEU A 31 5.76 -3.23 3.45
C LEU A 31 5.69 -4.76 3.35
N LYS A 32 4.94 -5.29 2.37
CA LYS A 32 4.91 -6.72 2.06
C LYS A 32 6.29 -7.27 1.66
N MET A 33 7.10 -6.48 0.97
CA MET A 33 8.37 -6.94 0.40
C MET A 33 9.46 -7.11 1.44
N GLU A 34 9.36 -6.38 2.55
CA GLU A 34 10.32 -6.38 3.65
C GLU A 34 10.27 -7.68 4.47
N THR A 35 9.10 -8.34 4.53
CA THR A 35 8.95 -9.61 5.26
C THR A 35 8.52 -10.75 4.34
N PRO A 36 9.30 -11.84 4.24
CA PRO A 36 8.90 -13.04 3.50
C PRO A 36 7.61 -13.68 4.04
N GLY A 37 6.76 -14.17 3.15
CA GLY A 37 5.48 -14.82 3.50
C GLY A 37 4.26 -13.93 3.22
N PRO A 38 3.02 -14.35 3.56
CA PRO A 38 1.77 -13.60 3.34
C PRO A 38 1.77 -12.19 3.96
N PHE A 39 0.99 -11.26 3.39
CA PHE A 39 0.87 -9.93 3.97
C PHE A 39 0.05 -10.03 5.25
N LYS A 40 0.54 -9.44 6.35
CA LYS A 40 -0.13 -9.46 7.66
C LYS A 40 -0.29 -8.08 8.28
N GLY A 41 0.08 -7.02 7.55
CA GLY A 41 -0.07 -5.65 8.03
C GLY A 41 -1.52 -5.17 7.99
N THR A 42 -1.82 -4.13 8.76
CA THR A 42 -3.11 -3.45 8.77
C THR A 42 -3.12 -2.23 7.85
N ARG A 43 -4.25 -1.53 7.75
CA ARG A 43 -4.31 -0.27 6.98
C ARG A 43 -3.44 0.79 7.63
N GLU A 44 -3.43 0.85 8.95
CA GLU A 44 -2.65 1.81 9.74
C GLU A 44 -1.14 1.62 9.51
N ASP A 45 -0.67 0.38 9.36
CA ASP A 45 0.74 0.10 9.03
C ASP A 45 1.12 0.70 7.66
N VAL A 46 0.22 0.60 6.68
CA VAL A 46 0.42 1.16 5.34
C VAL A 46 0.38 2.68 5.38
N GLU A 47 -0.55 3.28 6.12
CA GLU A 47 -0.66 4.73 6.28
C GLU A 47 0.55 5.32 7.03
N ALA A 48 1.06 4.62 8.06
CA ALA A 48 2.30 4.98 8.74
C ALA A 48 3.49 4.95 7.77
N TYR A 49 3.56 3.93 6.91
CA TYR A 49 4.59 3.84 5.87
C TYR A 49 4.53 5.01 4.88
N ILE A 50 3.33 5.38 4.42
CA ILE A 50 3.15 6.54 3.54
C ILE A 50 3.66 7.81 4.21
N LYS A 51 3.30 8.02 5.48
CA LYS A 51 3.72 9.20 6.25
C LYS A 51 5.24 9.24 6.46
N GLU A 52 5.87 8.09 6.67
CA GLU A 52 7.32 7.99 6.90
C GLU A 52 8.13 8.24 5.63
N PHE A 53 7.67 7.77 4.46
CA PHE A 53 8.47 7.73 3.24
C PHE A 53 8.00 8.65 2.11
N TYR A 54 6.74 9.09 2.09
CA TYR A 54 6.13 9.79 0.95
C TYR A 54 5.60 11.20 1.24
N ASP A 55 5.30 11.55 2.50
CA ASP A 55 4.92 12.92 2.87
C ASP A 55 6.17 13.79 3.05
N ILE A 56 6.48 14.61 2.03
CA ILE A 56 7.53 15.65 2.03
C ILE A 56 6.87 17.03 2.03
#